data_AF-A0A9W8I6M7-F1
#
_entry.id   AF-A0A9W8I6M7-F1
#
_cell.length_a   1.000
_cell.length_b   1.000
_cell.length_c   1.000
_cell.angle_alpha   90.00
_cell.angle_beta   90.00
_cell.angle_gamma   90.00
#
_symmetry.space_group_name_H-M   'P 1'
#
loop_
_entity.id
_entity.type
_entity.pdbx_description
1 polymer ?
#
loop_
_entity_poly.entity_id
_entity_poly.type
_entity_poly.pdbx_seq_one_letter_code
_entity_poly.pdbx_strand_id
1 'polypeptide(L)'
;MDVSTVAARSNATLVPAAAQASLSVRVVPDQSIDGIAASLRAHIEHVFAEIQTQRHQAGSTLDELRLHLDVKPHAHWWLADPETPVYQAAAQAIRKVWSDAGGSKEEAVHVPLLIREGGSIPAVPWLESFFAPHAVAVNLPMGQSSDNAHLDNERISLENLMRGRQIIHHLIQDFKIQ
;
A
#
# COMPACT_ATOMS: atom_id res chain seq x y z
N MET A 1 -7.58 10.78 -1.26
CA MET A 1 -8.78 11.18 -2.01
C MET A 1 -8.30 12.12 -3.10
N ASP A 2 -8.52 11.76 -4.35
CA ASP A 2 -8.23 12.64 -5.49
C ASP A 2 -9.56 13.13 -6.04
N VAL A 3 -9.72 14.45 -6.17
CA VAL A 3 -10.96 15.08 -6.62
C VAL A 3 -10.65 15.87 -7.87
N SER A 4 -11.32 15.51 -8.96
CA SER A 4 -11.17 16.21 -10.23
C SER A 4 -12.54 16.65 -10.74
N THR A 5 -12.57 17.85 -11.31
CA THR A 5 -13.74 18.39 -11.99
C THR A 5 -13.56 18.22 -13.50
N VAL A 6 -14.64 17.85 -14.21
CA VAL A 6 -14.60 17.62 -15.66
C VAL A 6 -14.48 18.94 -16.45
N ALA A 7 -14.53 20.10 -15.78
CA ALA A 7 -14.31 21.40 -16.39
C ALA A 7 -13.57 22.37 -15.44
N ALA A 8 -12.81 23.28 -16.06
CA ALA A 8 -12.12 24.45 -15.53
C ALA A 8 -10.67 24.29 -15.02
N ARG A 9 -9.75 23.90 -15.92
CA ARG A 9 -8.34 24.32 -15.81
C ARG A 9 -8.19 25.78 -16.28
N SER A 10 -8.75 26.77 -15.54
CA SER A 10 -8.23 28.16 -15.45
C SER A 10 -9.21 29.28 -15.02
N ASN A 11 -10.53 29.07 -14.89
CA ASN A 11 -11.45 30.15 -14.48
C ASN A 11 -12.39 29.71 -13.34
N ALA A 12 -12.23 30.34 -12.17
CA ALA A 12 -12.90 29.99 -10.91
C ALA A 12 -14.38 30.41 -10.81
N THR A 13 -14.99 30.89 -11.90
CA THR A 13 -16.38 31.41 -11.92
C THR A 13 -17.38 30.42 -12.52
N LEU A 14 -16.97 29.20 -12.87
CA LEU A 14 -17.81 28.18 -13.50
C LEU A 14 -18.20 27.09 -12.49
N VAL A 15 -19.49 26.74 -12.46
CA VAL A 15 -19.98 25.55 -11.74
C VAL A 15 -19.88 24.36 -12.69
N PRO A 16 -19.11 23.30 -12.37
CA PRO A 16 -18.95 22.16 -13.25
C PRO A 16 -20.25 21.33 -13.32
N ALA A 17 -20.57 20.84 -14.51
CA ALA A 17 -21.74 19.97 -14.73
C ALA A 17 -21.57 18.55 -14.14
N ALA A 18 -20.32 18.14 -13.89
CA ALA A 18 -19.97 16.86 -13.26
C ALA A 18 -18.67 16.99 -12.46
N ALA A 19 -18.59 16.25 -11.36
CA ALA A 19 -17.39 16.08 -10.55
C ALA A 19 -17.16 14.61 -10.27
N GLN A 20 -15.90 14.21 -10.18
CA GLN A 20 -15.50 12.85 -9.86
C GLN A 20 -14.48 12.86 -8.73
N ALA A 21 -14.61 11.91 -7.82
CA ALA A 21 -13.63 11.66 -6.79
C ALA A 21 -13.22 10.19 -6.78
N SER A 22 -11.94 9.96 -6.53
CA SER A 22 -11.37 8.64 -6.31
C SER A 22 -10.99 8.51 -4.83
N LEU A 23 -11.52 7.47 -4.18
CA LEU A 23 -11.24 7.12 -2.79
C LEU A 23 -10.58 5.75 -2.75
N SER A 24 -9.50 5.64 -1.96
CA SER A 24 -8.86 4.37 -1.63
C SER A 24 -8.95 4.13 -0.14
N VAL A 25 -9.26 2.89 0.24
CA VAL A 25 -9.33 2.44 1.63
C VAL A 25 -8.33 1.30 1.79
N ARG A 26 -7.40 1.44 2.74
CA ARG A 26 -6.48 0.37 3.11
C ARG A 26 -7.18 -0.55 4.11
N VAL A 27 -7.07 -1.85 3.87
CA VAL A 27 -7.60 -2.89 4.75
C VAL A 27 -6.49 -3.51 5.58
N VAL A 28 -6.84 -3.93 6.79
CA VAL A 28 -5.94 -4.60 7.74
C VAL A 28 -6.46 -6.02 8.02
N PRO A 29 -5.69 -6.87 8.74
CA PRO A 29 -6.14 -8.21 9.10
C PRO A 29 -7.53 -8.23 9.75
N ASP A 30 -8.21 -9.36 9.59
CA ASP A 30 -9.55 -9.64 10.12
C ASP A 30 -10.69 -8.75 9.55
N GLN A 31 -10.40 -7.94 8.52
CA GLN A 31 -11.41 -7.18 7.79
C GLN A 31 -11.86 -7.90 6.52
N SER A 32 -13.18 -7.96 6.30
CA SER A 32 -13.77 -8.40 5.04
C SER A 32 -13.76 -7.26 4.02
N ILE A 33 -13.06 -7.44 2.90
CA ILE A 33 -12.99 -6.44 1.83
C ILE A 33 -14.36 -6.24 1.19
N ASP A 34 -15.10 -7.32 0.95
CA ASP A 34 -16.46 -7.25 0.41
C ASP A 34 -17.40 -6.53 1.39
N GLY A 35 -17.26 -6.80 2.69
CA GLY A 35 -18.02 -6.11 3.73
C GLY A 35 -17.72 -4.61 3.79
N ILE A 36 -16.44 -4.23 3.69
CA ILE A 36 -16.02 -2.82 3.62
C ILE A 36 -16.55 -2.16 2.34
N ALA A 37 -16.44 -2.82 1.18
CA ALA A 37 -16.94 -2.31 -0.09
C ALA A 37 -18.46 -2.09 -0.06
N ALA A 38 -19.22 -3.05 0.48
CA ALA A 38 -20.66 -2.95 0.65
C ALA A 38 -21.04 -1.82 1.62
N SER A 39 -20.35 -1.72 2.76
CA SER A 39 -20.60 -0.67 3.77
C SER A 39 -20.30 0.72 3.23
N LEU A 40 -19.18 0.88 2.50
CA LEU A 40 -18.81 2.14 1.86
C LEU A 40 -19.85 2.55 0.81
N ARG A 41 -20.28 1.60 -0.04
CA ARG A 41 -21.32 1.82 -1.02
C ARG A 41 -22.61 2.32 -0.37
N ALA A 42 -23.12 1.56 0.60
CA ALA A 42 -24.37 1.88 1.31
C ALA A 42 -24.29 3.25 1.99
N HIS A 43 -23.16 3.57 2.61
CA HIS A 43 -22.97 4.86 3.27
C HIS A 43 -22.99 6.03 2.28
N ILE A 44 -22.27 5.93 1.15
CA ILE A 44 -22.24 7.01 0.13
C ILE A 44 -23.63 7.20 -0.48
N GLU A 45 -24.32 6.11 -0.83
CA GLU A 45 -25.68 6.15 -1.38
C GLU A 45 -26.66 6.80 -0.39
N HIS A 46 -26.55 6.46 0.90
CA HIS A 46 -27.36 7.05 1.97
C HIS A 46 -27.11 8.56 2.10
N VAL A 47 -25.86 8.99 2.23
CA VAL A 47 -25.49 10.42 2.33
C VAL A 47 -25.96 11.19 1.10
N PHE A 48 -25.84 10.61 -0.10
CA PHE A 48 -26.31 11.25 -1.33
C PHE A 48 -27.83 11.43 -1.33
N ALA A 49 -28.60 10.44 -0.88
CA ALA A 49 -30.06 10.53 -0.77
C ALA A 49 -30.50 11.58 0.26
N GLU A 50 -29.81 11.69 1.40
CA GLU A 50 -30.07 12.74 2.38
C GLU A 50 -29.84 14.14 1.80
N ILE A 51 -28.73 14.34 1.09
CA ILE A 51 -28.41 15.60 0.43
C ILE A 51 -29.49 15.95 -0.62
N GLN A 52 -29.94 14.99 -1.43
CA GLN A 52 -31.03 15.24 -2.38
C GLN A 52 -32.32 15.65 -1.68
N THR A 53 -32.69 14.94 -0.62
CA THR A 53 -33.91 15.23 0.15
C THR A 53 -33.87 16.64 0.73
N GLN A 54 -32.76 17.05 1.33
CA GLN A 54 -32.57 18.40 1.88
C GLN A 54 -32.67 19.48 0.81
N ARG A 55 -32.07 19.26 -0.37
CA ARG A 55 -32.12 20.21 -1.49
C ARG A 55 -33.52 20.38 -2.05
N HIS A 56 -34.26 19.28 -2.18
CA HIS A 56 -35.64 19.29 -2.64
C HIS A 56 -36.54 20.08 -1.67
N GLN A 57 -36.39 19.83 -0.36
CA GLN A 57 -37.11 20.59 0.69
C GLN A 57 -36.78 22.09 0.69
N ALA A 58 -35.56 22.46 0.32
CA ALA A 58 -35.12 23.86 0.21
C ALA A 58 -35.60 24.56 -1.08
N GLY A 59 -36.39 23.91 -1.93
CA GLY A 59 -36.91 24.49 -3.18
C GLY A 59 -35.84 24.66 -4.27
N SER A 60 -34.77 23.86 -4.24
CA SER A 60 -33.73 23.89 -5.27
C SER A 60 -34.25 23.38 -6.61
N THR A 61 -33.97 24.07 -7.71
CA THR A 61 -34.37 23.70 -9.08
C THR A 61 -33.48 22.66 -9.75
N LEU A 62 -32.46 22.15 -9.04
CA LEU A 62 -31.51 21.15 -9.54
C LEU A 62 -31.86 19.79 -8.95
N ASP A 63 -32.97 19.23 -9.42
CA ASP A 63 -33.56 17.98 -8.89
C ASP A 63 -32.93 16.69 -9.48
N GLU A 64 -32.09 16.80 -10.52
CA GLU A 64 -31.59 15.62 -11.25
C GLU A 64 -30.08 15.35 -11.08
N LEU A 65 -29.55 15.47 -9.85
CA LEU A 65 -28.19 15.00 -9.59
C LEU A 65 -28.14 13.48 -9.70
N ARG A 66 -27.12 12.95 -10.39
CA ARG A 66 -26.90 11.51 -10.55
C ARG A 66 -25.60 11.12 -9.86
N LEU A 67 -25.65 10.06 -9.07
CA LEU A 67 -24.48 9.43 -8.49
C LEU A 67 -24.09 8.21 -9.34
N HIS A 68 -22.86 8.21 -9.83
CA HIS A 68 -22.24 7.01 -10.39
C HIS A 68 -21.17 6.52 -9.43
N LEU A 69 -21.31 5.30 -8.91
CA LEU A 69 -20.46 4.76 -7.86
C LEU A 69 -19.91 3.37 -8.22
N ASP A 70 -18.61 3.33 -8.50
CA ASP A 70 -17.84 2.10 -8.72
C ASP A 70 -16.99 1.81 -7.48
N VAL A 71 -17.33 0.73 -6.76
CA VAL A 71 -16.61 0.27 -5.58
C VAL A 71 -16.16 -1.15 -5.86
N LYS A 72 -14.86 -1.36 -5.99
CA LYS A 72 -14.25 -2.65 -6.31
C LYS A 72 -13.29 -3.09 -5.22
N PRO A 73 -13.42 -4.34 -4.73
CA PRO A 73 -12.35 -5.02 -4.01
C PRO A 73 -11.08 -5.05 -4.89
N HIS A 74 -9.93 -4.64 -4.36
CA HIS A 74 -8.71 -4.55 -5.17
C HIS A 74 -7.53 -5.36 -4.62
N ALA A 75 -7.24 -5.28 -3.32
CA ALA A 75 -6.07 -5.94 -2.74
C ALA A 75 -6.37 -6.44 -1.33
N HIS A 76 -6.04 -7.70 -1.07
CA HIS A 76 -6.04 -8.25 0.28
C HIS A 76 -4.87 -7.74 1.10
N TRP A 77 -5.07 -7.67 2.42
CA TRP A 77 -3.97 -7.52 3.37
C TRP A 77 -3.09 -8.78 3.31
N TRP A 78 -1.85 -8.66 3.77
CA TRP A 78 -0.91 -9.77 3.82
C TRP A 78 -0.06 -9.67 5.09
N LEU A 79 0.17 -10.81 5.74
CA LEU A 79 1.07 -10.95 6.87
C LEU A 79 1.94 -12.18 6.66
N ALA A 80 3.25 -11.99 6.74
CA ALA A 80 4.20 -13.09 6.77
C ALA A 80 4.30 -13.72 8.16
N ASP A 81 4.74 -14.98 8.20
CA ASP A 81 5.25 -15.63 9.40
C ASP A 81 6.78 -15.40 9.53
N PRO A 82 7.22 -14.54 10.47
CA PRO A 82 8.64 -14.23 10.65
C PRO A 82 9.45 -15.38 11.28
N GLU A 83 8.79 -16.42 11.80
CA GLU A 83 9.46 -17.57 12.41
C GLU A 83 9.96 -18.59 11.39
N THR A 84 9.63 -18.38 10.11
CA THR A 84 10.08 -19.27 9.03
C THR A 84 11.61 -19.22 8.85
N PRO A 85 12.25 -20.35 8.46
CA PRO A 85 13.70 -20.40 8.26
C PRO A 85 14.23 -19.36 7.27
N VAL A 86 13.46 -19.03 6.24
CA VAL A 86 13.84 -18.04 5.22
C VAL A 86 13.87 -16.62 5.78
N TYR A 87 12.96 -16.26 6.69
CA TYR A 87 12.96 -14.97 7.39
C TYR A 87 14.14 -14.86 8.34
N GLN A 88 14.46 -15.93 9.07
CA GLN A 88 15.64 -15.99 9.93
C GLN A 88 16.94 -15.83 9.13
N ALA A 89 17.05 -16.49 7.97
CA ALA A 89 18.18 -16.35 7.05
C ALA A 89 18.27 -14.93 6.47
N ALA A 90 17.16 -14.32 6.07
CA ALA A 90 17.13 -12.94 5.60
C ALA A 90 17.61 -11.97 6.69
N ALA A 91 17.15 -12.14 7.93
CA ALA A 91 17.60 -11.32 9.06
C ALA A 91 19.11 -11.46 9.33
N GLN A 92 19.67 -12.66 9.20
CA GLN A 92 21.11 -12.89 9.32
C GLN A 92 21.90 -12.22 8.18
N ALA A 93 21.44 -12.34 6.93
CA ALA A 93 22.06 -11.72 5.77
C ALA A 93 22.06 -10.18 5.88
N ILE A 94 20.95 -9.58 6.33
CA ILE A 94 20.86 -8.13 6.59
C ILE A 94 21.89 -7.73 7.66
N ARG A 95 21.92 -8.42 8.81
CA ARG A 95 22.88 -8.12 9.89
C ARG A 95 24.31 -8.15 9.37
N LYS A 96 24.69 -9.20 8.64
CA LYS A 96 26.04 -9.35 8.11
C LYS A 96 26.46 -8.18 7.22
N VAL A 97 25.63 -7.85 6.23
CA VAL A 97 25.96 -6.79 5.25
C VAL A 97 26.06 -5.42 5.88
N TRP A 98 25.20 -5.10 6.86
CA TRP A 98 25.21 -3.80 7.52
C TRP A 98 26.22 -3.70 8.68
N SER A 99 26.61 -4.82 9.30
CA SER A 99 27.70 -4.84 10.28
C SER A 99 29.09 -4.67 9.66
N ASP A 100 29.29 -5.14 8.42
CA ASP A 100 30.56 -5.00 7.69
C ASP A 100 30.80 -3.56 7.16
N ALA A 101 29.88 -2.62 7.38
CA ALA A 101 29.88 -1.27 6.78
C ALA A 101 30.70 -0.20 7.52
N GLY A 102 31.29 -0.49 8.69
CA GLY A 102 32.37 0.35 9.27
C GLY A 102 31.95 1.43 10.27
N GLY A 103 31.27 1.06 11.36
CA GLY A 103 31.25 1.82 12.62
C GLY A 103 32.15 1.16 13.67
N SER A 104 32.61 1.90 14.68
CA SER A 104 33.28 1.37 15.87
C SER A 104 32.59 0.10 16.37
N LYS A 105 33.36 -0.95 16.71
CA LYS A 105 32.89 -2.30 17.10
C LYS A 105 31.91 -2.34 18.29
N GLU A 106 31.54 -1.20 18.86
CA GLU A 106 30.73 -1.04 20.07
C GLU A 106 29.40 -0.30 19.82
N GLU A 107 29.20 0.35 18.67
CA GLU A 107 27.97 1.11 18.39
C GLU A 107 27.10 0.42 17.34
N ALA A 108 26.13 -0.35 17.85
CA ALA A 108 24.94 -0.89 17.19
C ALA A 108 25.16 -1.99 16.12
N VAL A 109 25.14 -3.25 16.59
CA VAL A 109 24.61 -4.34 15.75
C VAL A 109 23.18 -3.98 15.37
N HIS A 110 22.96 -3.52 14.14
CA HIS A 110 21.63 -3.22 13.64
C HIS A 110 20.84 -4.52 13.48
N VAL A 111 19.98 -4.81 14.45
CA VAL A 111 18.98 -5.87 14.32
C VAL A 111 17.92 -5.40 13.33
N PRO A 112 17.67 -6.12 12.22
CA PRO A 112 16.61 -5.76 11.31
C PRO A 112 15.27 -5.78 12.05
N LEU A 113 14.57 -4.65 12.01
CA LEU A 113 13.23 -4.55 12.58
C LEU A 113 12.25 -5.26 11.67
N LEU A 114 11.38 -6.07 12.26
CA LEU A 114 10.22 -6.60 11.56
C LEU A 114 9.17 -5.49 11.49
N ILE A 115 8.95 -4.97 10.29
CA ILE A 115 8.02 -3.87 10.03
C ILE A 115 6.80 -4.35 9.25
N ARG A 116 5.73 -3.58 9.34
CA ARG A 116 4.55 -3.70 8.47
C ARG A 116 4.46 -2.43 7.63
N GLU A 117 3.91 -2.56 6.44
CA GLU A 117 3.81 -1.46 5.47
C GLU A 117 2.36 -1.06 5.23
N GLY A 118 2.13 0.24 4.98
CA GLY A 118 0.82 0.76 4.56
C GLY A 118 0.56 0.64 3.05
N GLY A 119 1.59 0.24 2.28
CA GLY A 119 1.48 -0.06 0.86
C GLY A 119 0.70 -1.35 0.59
N SER A 120 0.51 -1.67 -0.69
CA SER A 120 -0.09 -2.95 -1.08
C SER A 120 0.65 -3.53 -2.27
N ILE A 121 0.96 -4.82 -2.20
CA ILE A 121 1.56 -5.59 -3.29
C ILE A 121 0.60 -6.75 -3.57
N PRO A 122 -0.44 -6.57 -4.42
CA PRO A 122 -1.53 -7.54 -4.56
C PRO A 122 -1.09 -8.93 -4.99
N ALA A 123 0.03 -9.02 -5.72
CA ALA A 123 0.60 -10.28 -6.18
C ALA A 123 1.14 -11.15 -5.04
N VAL A 124 1.61 -10.57 -3.92
CA VAL A 124 2.24 -11.33 -2.83
C VAL A 124 1.27 -12.34 -2.18
N PRO A 125 0.11 -11.92 -1.61
CA PRO A 125 -0.81 -12.88 -1.00
C PRO A 125 -1.34 -13.89 -2.02
N TRP A 126 -1.51 -13.49 -3.29
CA TRP A 126 -1.96 -14.38 -4.35
C TRP A 126 -0.91 -15.45 -4.68
N LEU A 127 0.34 -15.06 -4.92
CA LEU A 127 1.44 -15.97 -5.24
C LEU A 127 1.71 -16.94 -4.08
N GLU A 128 1.77 -16.44 -2.85
CA GLU A 128 1.99 -17.28 -1.68
C GLU A 128 0.86 -18.31 -1.50
N SER A 129 -0.40 -17.88 -1.63
CA SER A 129 -1.56 -18.79 -1.56
C SER A 129 -1.56 -19.80 -2.71
N PHE A 130 -1.20 -19.38 -3.92
CA PHE A 130 -1.20 -20.23 -5.11
C PHE A 130 -0.16 -21.35 -5.02
N PHE A 131 1.03 -21.05 -4.47
CA PHE A 131 2.13 -22.01 -4.30
C PHE A 131 2.20 -22.63 -2.90
N ALA A 132 1.22 -22.36 -2.03
CA ALA A 132 1.14 -22.95 -0.71
C ALA A 132 1.03 -24.49 -0.76
N PRO A 133 1.64 -25.23 0.20
CA PRO A 133 2.40 -24.76 1.35
C PRO A 133 3.91 -24.60 1.07
N HIS A 134 4.35 -24.72 -0.19
CA HIS A 134 5.78 -24.85 -0.53
C HIS A 134 6.48 -23.52 -0.82
N ALA A 135 5.73 -22.42 -0.90
CA ALA A 135 6.28 -21.08 -1.08
C ALA A 135 6.03 -20.24 0.17
N VAL A 136 7.06 -19.48 0.56
CA VAL A 136 6.98 -18.43 1.58
C VAL A 136 7.38 -17.13 0.92
N ALA A 137 6.53 -16.11 0.99
CA ALA A 137 6.85 -14.80 0.47
C ALA A 137 7.67 -14.02 1.51
N VAL A 138 8.79 -13.44 1.07
CA VAL A 138 9.64 -12.58 1.89
C VAL A 138 9.69 -11.20 1.26
N ASN A 139 9.32 -10.18 2.03
CA ASN A 139 9.49 -8.79 1.60
C ASN A 139 10.82 -8.24 2.17
N LEU A 140 11.74 -7.87 1.28
CA LEU A 140 13.03 -7.29 1.64
C LEU A 140 13.12 -5.84 1.14
N PRO A 141 12.94 -4.84 2.02
CA PRO A 141 13.05 -3.44 1.64
C PRO A 141 14.48 -3.09 1.21
N MET A 142 14.64 -2.52 0.01
CA MET A 142 15.89 -1.92 -0.48
C MET A 142 15.81 -0.39 -0.55
N GLY A 143 14.63 0.19 -0.33
CA GLY A 143 14.44 1.63 -0.26
C GLY A 143 14.65 2.19 1.14
N GLN A 144 14.56 3.50 1.24
CA GLN A 144 14.51 4.25 2.49
C GLN A 144 13.29 5.19 2.46
N SER A 145 12.90 5.72 3.62
CA SER A 145 11.69 6.55 3.76
C SER A 145 11.71 7.84 2.93
N SER A 146 12.90 8.32 2.54
CA SER A 146 13.06 9.55 1.75
C SER A 146 13.02 9.35 0.23
N ASP A 147 12.85 8.11 -0.26
CA ASP A 147 12.96 7.76 -1.68
C ASP A 147 11.81 8.27 -2.56
N ASN A 148 10.74 8.82 -1.97
CA ASN A 148 9.66 9.48 -2.69
C ASN A 148 8.96 8.58 -3.72
N ALA A 149 8.73 7.30 -3.41
CA ALA A 149 8.00 6.40 -4.31
C ALA A 149 6.63 7.01 -4.71
N HIS A 150 6.36 7.08 -6.01
CA HIS A 150 5.17 7.73 -6.59
C HIS A 150 5.06 9.25 -6.39
N LEU A 151 6.14 9.93 -5.99
CA LEU A 151 6.20 11.38 -5.82
C LEU A 151 7.30 11.98 -6.69
N ASP A 152 7.32 13.31 -6.79
CA ASP A 152 8.36 14.01 -7.53
C ASP A 152 9.76 13.72 -6.96
N ASN A 153 10.75 13.65 -7.87
CA ASN A 153 12.14 13.32 -7.54
C ASN A 153 12.29 11.97 -6.81
N GLU A 154 11.53 10.96 -7.26
CA GLU A 154 11.73 9.56 -6.87
C GLU A 154 13.19 9.16 -7.10
N ARG A 155 13.80 8.51 -6.11
CA ARG A 155 15.22 8.15 -6.11
C ARG A 155 15.48 6.90 -5.30
N ILE A 156 16.65 6.31 -5.47
CA ILE A 156 17.15 5.22 -4.63
C ILE A 156 18.60 5.48 -4.24
N SER A 157 18.94 5.24 -2.97
CA SER A 157 20.32 5.33 -2.50
C SER A 157 21.18 4.27 -3.20
N LEU A 158 22.30 4.68 -3.80
CA LEU A 158 23.26 3.74 -4.40
C LEU A 158 23.83 2.79 -3.34
N GLU A 159 24.03 3.28 -2.10
CA GLU A 159 24.44 2.42 -0.99
C GLU A 159 23.38 1.34 -0.72
N ASN A 160 22.11 1.72 -0.56
CA ASN A 160 21.06 0.75 -0.30
C ASN A 160 20.91 -0.27 -1.45
N LEU A 161 21.04 0.16 -2.70
CA LEU A 161 21.00 -0.72 -3.85
C LEU A 161 22.17 -1.72 -3.84
N MET A 162 23.38 -1.25 -3.56
CA MET A 162 24.58 -2.09 -3.52
C MET A 162 24.56 -3.06 -2.33
N ARG A 163 24.09 -2.61 -1.17
CA ARG A 163 23.90 -3.43 0.04
C ARG A 163 22.77 -4.44 -0.18
N GLY A 164 21.65 -4.04 -0.77
CA GLY A 164 20.54 -4.91 -1.15
C GLY A 164 21.00 -6.08 -2.03
N ARG A 165 21.83 -5.80 -3.04
CA ARG A 165 22.48 -6.85 -3.85
C ARG A 165 23.31 -7.82 -3.02
N GLN A 166 24.12 -7.31 -2.07
CA GLN A 166 24.92 -8.15 -1.18
C GLN A 166 24.04 -9.00 -0.25
N ILE A 167 22.93 -8.45 0.24
CA ILE A 167 21.98 -9.17 1.11
C ILE A 167 21.36 -10.34 0.35
N ILE A 168 20.86 -10.11 -0.87
CA ILE A 168 20.29 -11.17 -1.71
C ILE A 168 21.34 -12.26 -2.01
N HIS A 169 22.57 -11.88 -2.31
CA HIS A 169 23.66 -12.84 -2.53
C HIS A 169 23.89 -13.72 -1.30
N HIS A 170 23.98 -13.14 -0.11
CA HIS A 170 24.13 -13.90 1.14
C HIS A 170 22.93 -14.77 1.45
N LEU A 171 21.72 -14.24 1.28
CA LEU A 171 20.49 -14.99 1.49
C LEU A 171 20.46 -16.25 0.62
N ILE A 172 20.74 -16.14 -0.68
CA ILE A 172 20.72 -17.29 -1.60
C ILE A 172 21.86 -18.29 -1.30
N GLN A 173 23.03 -17.81 -0.89
CA GLN A 173 24.17 -18.69 -0.58
C GLN A 173 23.99 -19.45 0.74
N ASP A 174 23.51 -18.75 1.77
CA ASP A 174 23.41 -19.28 3.13
C ASP A 174 22.11 -20.11 3.29
N PHE A 175 21.03 -19.72 2.60
CA PHE A 175 19.79 -20.48 2.52
C PHE A 175 19.90 -21.57 1.44
N LYS A 176 20.60 -22.66 1.76
CA LYS A 176 20.56 -23.86 0.93
C LYS A 176 19.14 -24.44 0.97
N ILE A 177 18.45 -24.39 -0.17
CA ILE A 177 17.18 -25.09 -0.37
C ILE A 177 17.45 -26.58 -0.10
N GLN A 178 16.90 -27.11 0.99
CA GLN A 178 16.93 -28.54 1.31
C GLN A 178 15.92 -29.29 0.44
#